data_AF-A0A7W7LZK4-F1
#
_entry.id   AF-A0A7W7LZK4-F1
#
_cell.length_a   1.000
_cell.length_b   1.000
_cell.length_c   1.000
_cell.angle_alpha   90.00
_cell.angle_beta   90.00
_cell.angle_gamma   90.00
#
_symmetry.space_group_name_H-M   'P 1'
#
loop_
_entity.id
_entity.type
_entity.pdbx_description
1 polymer ?
#
loop_
_entity_poly.entity_id
_entity_poly.type
_entity_poly.pdbx_seq_one_letter_code
_entity_poly.pdbx_strand_id
1 'polypeptide(L)'
;MAIGIPPPGSRDGCRTFAESGVDRSCRGAPTVTGGGHQGTGLLTPHREPRGQIRLGPEQEAENAVPHRARARGEHVLSRLKNWKILRDHRLKGNGVHQAMLNTARLHSLALTG
;
A
#
# COMPACT_ATOMS: atom_id res chain seq x y z
N MET A 1 11.33 2.93 3.03
CA MET A 1 10.16 3.03 2.13
C MET A 1 10.63 2.73 0.72
N ALA A 2 9.94 1.86 -0.02
CA ALA A 2 10.28 1.51 -1.41
C ALA A 2 9.24 2.09 -2.38
N ILE A 3 9.68 2.59 -3.53
CA ILE A 3 8.81 3.14 -4.57
C ILE A 3 9.27 2.61 -5.92
N GLY A 4 8.38 1.91 -6.61
CA GLY A 4 8.62 1.41 -7.96
C GLY A 4 8.06 2.32 -9.05
N ILE A 5 8.50 2.09 -10.28
CA ILE A 5 7.96 2.74 -11.47
C ILE A 5 6.73 1.95 -11.91
N PRO A 6 5.52 2.53 -11.91
CA PRO A 6 4.33 1.81 -12.31
C PRO A 6 4.36 1.48 -13.82
N PRO A 7 3.97 0.27 -14.23
CA PRO A 7 3.85 -0.07 -15.64
C PRO A 7 2.70 0.75 -16.28
N PRO A 8 2.81 1.11 -17.58
CA PRO A 8 1.84 1.97 -18.23
C PRO A 8 0.45 1.31 -18.28
N GLY A 9 -0.55 2.00 -17.74
CA GLY A 9 -1.97 1.64 -17.89
C GLY A 9 -2.44 0.40 -17.09
N SER A 10 -1.57 -0.27 -16.34
CA SER A 10 -1.99 -1.42 -15.52
C SER A 10 -2.85 -0.97 -14.34
N ARG A 11 -3.96 -1.68 -14.14
CA ARG A 11 -4.80 -1.59 -12.92
C ARG A 11 -4.64 -2.81 -12.01
N ASP A 12 -3.84 -3.79 -12.42
CA ASP A 12 -3.57 -5.00 -11.65
C ASP A 12 -2.48 -4.70 -10.62
N GLY A 13 -2.86 -4.77 -9.34
CA GLY A 13 -1.97 -4.54 -8.21
C GLY A 13 -0.89 -5.61 -8.06
N CYS A 14 -1.20 -6.89 -8.31
CA CYS A 14 -0.23 -7.99 -8.26
C CYS A 14 0.87 -7.79 -9.31
N ARG A 15 0.44 -7.56 -10.55
CA ARG A 15 1.37 -7.31 -11.66
C ARG A 15 2.22 -6.07 -11.40
N THR A 16 1.59 -4.98 -10.96
CA THR A 16 2.29 -3.73 -10.65
C THR A 16 3.31 -3.91 -9.53
N PHE A 17 2.98 -4.70 -8.50
CA PHE A 17 3.91 -4.98 -7.39
C PHE A 17 5.20 -5.68 -7.86
N ALA A 18 5.08 -6.65 -8.77
CA ALA A 18 6.21 -7.37 -9.33
C ALA A 18 6.98 -6.54 -10.39
N GLU A 19 6.29 -5.99 -11.38
CA GLU A 19 6.93 -5.29 -12.51
C GLU A 19 7.59 -3.97 -12.11
N SER A 20 7.10 -3.33 -11.03
CA SER A 20 7.69 -2.09 -10.52
C SER A 20 8.97 -2.31 -9.69
N GLY A 21 9.33 -3.56 -9.39
CA GLY A 21 10.49 -3.94 -8.58
C GLY A 21 10.33 -3.71 -7.07
N VAL A 22 9.12 -3.34 -6.61
CA VAL A 22 8.82 -3.15 -5.19
C VAL A 22 8.88 -4.49 -4.44
N ASP A 23 8.49 -5.59 -5.09
CA ASP A 23 8.63 -6.96 -4.57
C ASP A 23 10.06 -7.23 -4.06
N ARG A 24 11.07 -6.85 -4.86
CA ARG A 24 12.47 -7.06 -4.54
C ARG A 24 12.93 -6.19 -3.40
N SER A 25 12.44 -4.96 -3.35
CA SER A 25 12.77 -3.99 -2.31
C SER A 25 12.15 -4.36 -0.95
N CYS A 26 11.03 -5.10 -0.96
CA CYS A 26 10.32 -5.56 0.23
C CYS A 26 10.80 -6.94 0.73
N ARG A 27 11.77 -7.59 0.08
CA ARG A 27 12.25 -8.93 0.49
C ARG A 27 12.79 -8.90 1.92
N GLY A 28 12.34 -9.85 2.73
CA GLY A 28 12.73 -9.98 4.15
C GLY A 28 12.01 -9.01 5.10
N ALA A 29 11.18 -8.09 4.59
CA ALA A 29 10.39 -7.19 5.40
C ALA A 29 8.93 -7.66 5.50
N PRO A 30 8.34 -7.75 6.72
CA PRO A 30 6.91 -7.99 6.88
C PRO A 30 6.11 -6.91 6.14
N THR A 31 5.40 -7.31 5.09
CA THR A 31 4.68 -6.37 4.22
C THR A 31 3.19 -6.73 4.19
N VAL A 32 2.37 -5.82 4.70
CA VAL A 32 0.91 -5.94 4.75
C VAL A 32 0.30 -5.38 3.47
N THR A 33 -0.70 -6.06 2.93
CA THR A 33 -1.39 -5.63 1.72
C THR A 33 -2.92 -5.61 1.86
N GLY A 34 -3.58 -4.94 0.92
CA GLY A 34 -5.03 -5.07 0.73
C GLY A 34 -5.39 -6.32 -0.07
N GLY A 35 -6.65 -6.74 -0.01
CA GLY A 35 -7.14 -7.99 -0.63
C GLY A 35 -6.97 -8.13 -2.15
N GLY A 36 -6.53 -7.08 -2.86
CA GLY A 36 -6.23 -7.14 -4.30
C GLY A 36 -4.85 -7.71 -4.66
N HIS A 37 -4.07 -8.17 -3.68
CA HIS A 37 -2.70 -8.69 -3.90
C HIS A 37 -2.55 -10.16 -3.50
N GLN A 38 -3.64 -10.94 -3.57
CA GLN A 38 -3.59 -12.36 -3.27
C GLN A 38 -2.61 -13.09 -4.20
N GLY A 39 -1.87 -14.07 -3.66
CA GLY A 39 -0.86 -14.83 -4.43
C GLY A 39 0.53 -14.17 -4.54
N THR A 40 0.74 -13.00 -3.94
CA THR A 40 2.05 -12.29 -3.95
C THR A 40 2.96 -12.65 -2.77
N GLY A 41 2.51 -13.51 -1.85
CA GLY A 41 3.23 -13.82 -0.60
C GLY A 41 3.16 -12.70 0.45
N LEU A 42 2.46 -11.61 0.17
CA LEU A 42 2.22 -10.52 1.10
C LEU A 42 1.19 -10.90 2.17
N LEU A 43 1.35 -10.36 3.37
CA LEU A 43 0.41 -10.57 4.47
C LEU A 43 -0.91 -9.87 4.13
N THR A 44 -1.91 -10.67 3.77
CA THR A 44 -3.26 -10.20 3.45
C THR A 44 -4.16 -10.48 4.65
N PRO A 45 -4.81 -9.46 5.24
CA PRO A 45 -5.77 -9.67 6.33
C PRO A 45 -6.87 -10.66 5.94
N HIS A 46 -7.33 -11.45 6.91
CA HIS A 46 -8.47 -12.34 6.74
C HIS A 46 -9.69 -11.56 6.28
N ARG A 47 -10.42 -12.12 5.32
CA ARG A 47 -11.62 -11.52 4.75
C ARG A 47 -12.82 -12.41 5.07
N GLU A 48 -13.93 -11.78 5.43
CA GLU A 48 -15.20 -12.47 5.58
C GLU A 48 -15.59 -13.17 4.27
N PRO A 49 -15.83 -14.50 4.30
CA PRO A 49 -16.33 -15.24 3.15
C PRO A 49 -17.69 -14.70 2.73
N ARG A 50 -17.95 -14.63 1.42
CA ARG A 50 -19.28 -14.24 0.92
C ARG A 50 -20.34 -15.21 1.47
N GLY A 51 -21.28 -14.68 2.25
CA GLY A 51 -22.39 -15.44 2.82
C GLY A 51 -22.16 -16.04 4.21
N GLN A 52 -21.01 -15.81 4.85
CA GLN A 52 -20.79 -16.16 6.26
C GLN A 52 -21.02 -14.97 7.21
N ILE A 53 -21.28 -15.28 8.48
CA ILE A 53 -21.42 -14.33 9.56
C ILE A 53 -20.07 -14.24 10.29
N ARG A 54 -19.34 -13.17 9.98
CA ARG A 54 -18.12 -12.67 10.66
C ARG A 54 -16.92 -13.64 10.72
N LEU A 55 -15.76 -13.05 10.96
CA LEU A 55 -14.52 -13.79 11.20
C LEU A 55 -14.55 -14.42 12.60
N GLY A 56 -13.82 -15.53 12.76
CA GLY A 56 -13.61 -16.11 14.10
C GLY A 56 -12.73 -15.18 14.97
N PRO A 57 -12.78 -15.29 16.31
CA PRO A 57 -12.06 -14.41 17.22
C PRO A 57 -10.54 -14.44 17.03
N GLU A 58 -9.97 -15.58 16.65
CA GLU A 58 -8.54 -15.72 16.32
C GLU A 58 -8.17 -14.93 15.06
N GLN A 59 -8.97 -15.05 13.99
CA GLN A 59 -8.78 -14.31 12.75
C GLN A 59 -8.95 -12.80 12.94
N GLU A 60 -9.87 -12.37 13.81
CA GLU A 60 -10.04 -10.97 14.21
C GLU A 60 -8.82 -10.45 14.97
N ALA A 61 -8.26 -11.24 15.88
CA ALA A 61 -7.05 -10.89 16.63
C ALA A 61 -5.83 -10.75 15.70
N GLU A 62 -5.63 -11.69 14.77
CA GLU A 62 -4.57 -11.62 13.76
C GLU A 62 -4.72 -10.40 12.83
N ASN A 63 -5.96 -9.99 12.58
CA ASN A 63 -6.30 -8.82 11.78
C ASN A 63 -6.06 -7.48 12.51
N ALA A 64 -5.94 -7.46 13.84
CA ALA A 64 -5.88 -6.22 14.62
C ALA A 64 -4.67 -5.35 14.27
N VAL A 65 -3.47 -5.94 14.19
CA VAL A 65 -2.23 -5.23 13.85
C VAL A 65 -2.26 -4.67 12.42
N PRO A 66 -2.53 -5.48 11.37
CA PRO A 66 -2.55 -4.97 10.00
C PRO A 66 -3.68 -3.96 9.76
N HIS A 67 -4.86 -4.09 10.39
CA HIS A 67 -5.91 -3.08 10.30
C HIS A 67 -5.50 -1.76 10.96
N ARG A 68 -4.86 -1.80 12.13
CA ARG A 68 -4.37 -0.58 12.79
C ARG A 68 -3.30 0.12 11.96
N ALA A 69 -2.37 -0.64 11.37
CA ALA A 69 -1.36 -0.09 10.47
C ALA A 69 -1.99 0.54 9.23
N ARG A 70 -2.94 -0.17 8.59
CA ARG A 70 -3.69 0.30 7.42
C ARG A 70 -4.47 1.58 7.72
N ALA A 71 -5.23 1.61 8.82
CA ALA A 71 -6.03 2.76 9.23
C ALA A 71 -5.17 4.02 9.40
N ARG A 72 -3.98 3.89 10.02
CA ARG A 72 -3.03 5.00 10.15
C ARG A 72 -2.54 5.50 8.80
N GLY A 73 -2.13 4.59 7.92
CA GLY A 73 -1.69 4.92 6.57
C GLY A 73 -2.78 5.61 5.75
N GLU A 74 -4.00 5.08 5.77
CA GLU A 74 -5.15 5.66 5.07
C GLU A 74 -5.55 7.02 5.64
N HIS A 75 -5.46 7.22 6.96
CA HIS A 75 -5.74 8.50 7.59
C HIS A 75 -4.73 9.56 7.12
N VAL A 76 -3.44 9.25 7.13
CA VAL A 76 -2.39 10.14 6.62
C VAL A 76 -2.62 10.44 5.14
N LEU A 77 -2.81 9.40 4.30
CA LEU A 77 -3.08 9.58 2.89
C LEU A 77 -4.33 10.44 2.65
N SER A 78 -5.39 10.26 3.45
CA SER A 78 -6.61 11.05 3.30
C SER A 78 -6.42 12.52 3.62
N ARG A 79 -5.55 12.86 4.58
CA ARG A 79 -5.15 14.26 4.83
C ARG A 79 -4.33 14.84 3.68
N LEU A 80 -3.48 14.02 3.08
CA LEU A 80 -2.61 14.43 1.97
C LEU A 80 -3.35 14.53 0.62
N LYS A 81 -4.48 13.84 0.43
CA LYS A 81 -5.27 13.83 -0.83
C LYS A 81 -5.68 15.23 -1.31
N ASN A 82 -5.76 16.21 -0.41
CA ASN A 82 -6.10 17.59 -0.75
C ASN A 82 -4.95 18.37 -1.38
N TRP A 83 -3.71 17.91 -1.22
CA TRP A 83 -2.52 18.58 -1.72
C TRP A 83 -2.34 18.32 -3.21
N LYS A 84 -1.85 19.32 -3.95
CA LYS A 84 -1.64 19.22 -5.41
C LYS A 84 -0.81 17.99 -5.81
N ILE A 85 0.23 17.68 -5.04
CA ILE A 85 1.08 16.48 -5.22
C ILE A 85 0.28 15.18 -5.28
N LEU A 86 -0.72 14.99 -4.40
CA LEU A 86 -1.60 13.83 -4.44
C LEU A 86 -2.87 14.06 -5.24
N ARG A 87 -3.22 15.28 -5.66
CA ARG A 87 -4.34 15.52 -6.58
C ARG A 87 -3.97 15.08 -8.00
N ASP A 88 -2.75 15.38 -8.39
CA ASP A 88 -2.23 15.15 -9.74
C ASP A 88 -1.88 13.68 -10.00
N HIS A 89 -1.92 12.81 -8.97
CA HIS A 89 -1.75 11.36 -9.11
C HIS A 89 -2.77 10.71 -10.06
N ARG A 90 -3.93 11.35 -10.25
CA ARG A 90 -4.99 10.85 -11.15
C ARG A 90 -4.75 11.23 -12.61
N LEU A 91 -3.80 12.12 -12.88
CA LEU A 91 -3.47 12.57 -14.22
C LEU A 91 -2.57 11.53 -14.90
N LYS A 92 -2.73 11.38 -16.23
CA LYS A 92 -1.88 10.48 -17.03
C LYS A 92 -0.42 10.92 -16.92
N GLY A 93 0.49 9.97 -16.66
CA GLY A 93 1.93 10.21 -16.58
C GLY A 93 2.54 9.81 -15.23
N ASN A 94 3.73 10.34 -14.93
CA ASN A 94 4.52 9.94 -13.76
C ASN A 94 4.10 10.64 -12.45
N GLY A 95 2.94 11.29 -12.41
CA GLY A 95 2.50 12.13 -11.28
C GLY A 95 2.45 11.36 -9.95
N VAL A 96 1.89 10.14 -9.95
CA VAL A 96 1.87 9.27 -8.77
C VAL A 96 3.29 8.95 -8.30
N HIS A 97 4.16 8.57 -9.24
CA HIS A 97 5.53 8.15 -8.93
C HIS A 97 6.35 9.30 -8.32
N GLN A 98 6.30 10.48 -8.94
CA GLN A 98 6.97 11.69 -8.42
C GLN A 98 6.41 12.13 -7.07
N ALA A 99 5.08 12.05 -6.88
CA ALA A 99 4.45 12.36 -5.61
C ALA A 99 4.91 11.43 -4.47
N MET A 100 4.99 10.12 -4.77
CA MET A 100 5.48 9.13 -3.82
C MET A 100 6.97 9.37 -3.51
N LEU A 101 7.81 9.64 -4.52
CA LEU A 101 9.24 9.92 -4.32
C LEU A 101 9.47 11.12 -3.39
N ASN A 102 8.74 12.21 -3.63
CA ASN A 102 8.83 13.39 -2.77
C ASN A 102 8.35 13.11 -1.34
N THR A 103 7.29 12.30 -1.18
CA THR A 103 6.80 11.89 0.15
C THR A 103 7.84 11.02 0.88
N ALA A 104 8.47 10.05 0.21
CA ALA A 104 9.53 9.24 0.79
C ALA A 104 10.75 10.07 1.19
N ARG A 105 11.12 11.06 0.37
CA ARG A 105 12.20 12.00 0.67
C ARG A 105 11.90 12.79 1.94
N LEU A 106 10.71 13.37 2.05
CA LEU A 106 10.28 14.10 3.25
C LEU A 106 10.26 13.21 4.51
N HIS A 107 9.75 11.98 4.39
CA HIS A 107 9.78 11.00 5.48
C HIS A 107 11.21 10.66 5.92
N SER A 108 12.11 10.44 4.96
CA SER A 108 13.50 10.11 5.25
C SER A 108 14.22 11.28 5.95
N LEU A 109 13.95 12.53 5.52
CA LEU A 109 14.46 13.73 6.19
C LEU A 109 13.94 13.83 7.63
N ALA A 110 12.65 13.57 7.86
CA ALA A 110 12.06 13.61 9.21
C ALA A 110 12.59 12.53 10.17
N LEU A 111 13.18 11.44 9.65
CA LEU A 111 13.82 10.40 10.47
C LEU A 111 15.32 10.62 10.69
N THR A 112 15.96 11.45 9.87
CA THR A 112 17.41 11.65 9.87
C THR A 112 17.84 13.02 10.39
N GLY A 113 16.90 13.95 10.57
CA GLY A 113 17.06 15.19 11.34
C GLY A 113 16.59 15.01 12.78
#